data_AF-A0A7Z9XR17-F1
#
_entry.id   AF-A0A7Z9XR17-F1
#
_cell.length_a   1.000
_cell.length_b   1.000
_cell.length_c   1.000
_cell.angle_alpha   90.00
_cell.angle_beta   90.00
_cell.angle_gamma   90.00
#
_symmetry.space_group_name_H-M   'P 1'
#
loop_
_entity.id
_entity.type
_entity.pdbx_description
1 polymer ?
#
loop_
_entity_poly.entity_id
_entity_poly.type
_entity_poly.pdbx_seq_one_letter_code
_entity_poly.pdbx_strand_id
1 'polypeptide(L)'
;MSSTDQTLNTQQRKILLQTARESIHTGFLEGHPLEVNPADFEEALQARRATFVTLNAHGELRGCIGHLEAIQPLIKDVSDNAFSAAFHDNRFPPVGEREFDQLEIHISVLSPPEPLSFSAEE
;
A
#
# COMPACT_ATOMS: atom_id res chain seq x y z
N MET A 1 -9.28 -12.69 22.51
CA MET A 1 -8.55 -13.38 21.43
C MET A 1 -7.74 -12.31 20.73
N SER A 2 -6.49 -12.18 21.15
CA SER A 2 -5.59 -11.07 20.81
C SER A 2 -4.81 -11.45 19.56
N SER A 3 -5.09 -10.82 18.43
CA SER A 3 -4.43 -11.06 17.15
C SER A 3 -3.94 -9.73 16.57
N THR A 4 -3.17 -8.95 17.33
CA THR A 4 -2.77 -7.62 16.89
C THR A 4 -1.40 -7.57 16.21
N ASP A 5 -0.51 -8.55 16.40
CA ASP A 5 0.85 -8.45 15.83
C ASP A 5 1.25 -9.70 15.03
N GLN A 6 0.74 -9.79 13.80
CA GLN A 6 1.22 -10.78 12.84
C GLN A 6 2.25 -10.10 11.95
N THR A 7 3.52 -10.23 12.33
CA THR A 7 4.65 -9.75 11.54
C THR A 7 4.65 -10.44 10.16
N LEU A 8 4.54 -9.66 9.09
CA LEU A 8 4.62 -10.19 7.72
C LEU A 8 5.99 -10.81 7.46
N ASN A 9 5.99 -12.03 6.94
CA ASN A 9 7.22 -12.74 6.57
C ASN A 9 7.80 -12.20 5.24
N THR A 10 9.02 -12.61 4.89
CA THR A 10 9.71 -12.15 3.68
C THR A 10 8.94 -12.46 2.39
N GLN A 11 8.26 -13.60 2.31
CA GLN A 11 7.49 -14.00 1.13
C GLN A 11 6.25 -13.12 0.95
N GLN A 12 5.50 -12.89 2.03
CA GLN A 12 4.34 -12.01 2.05
C GLN A 12 4.71 -10.58 1.66
N ARG A 13 5.85 -10.06 2.14
CA ARG A 13 6.37 -8.74 1.74
C ARG A 13 6.69 -8.66 0.25
N LYS A 14 7.31 -9.71 -0.30
CA LYS A 14 7.59 -9.78 -1.74
C LYS A 14 6.31 -9.77 -2.57
N ILE A 15 5.30 -10.53 -2.15
CA ILE A 15 3.98 -10.55 -2.80
C ILE A 15 3.39 -9.14 -2.82
N LEU A 16 3.38 -8.43 -1.68
CA LEU A 16 2.84 -7.06 -1.62
C LEU A 16 3.59 -6.10 -2.55
N LEU A 17 4.93 -6.16 -2.58
CA LEU A 17 5.74 -5.34 -3.48
C LEU A 17 5.47 -5.68 -4.95
N GLN A 18 5.31 -6.96 -5.27
CA GLN A 18 4.98 -7.40 -6.62
C GLN A 18 3.59 -6.91 -7.03
N THR A 19 2.58 -7.10 -6.18
CA THR A 19 1.21 -6.60 -6.42
C THR A 19 1.18 -5.09 -6.62
N ALA A 20 1.90 -4.32 -5.80
CA ALA A 20 2.01 -2.88 -5.99
C ALA A 20 2.61 -2.52 -7.36
N ARG A 21 3.69 -3.20 -7.75
CA ARG A 21 4.37 -2.96 -9.03
C ARG A 21 3.51 -3.36 -10.23
N GLU A 22 2.85 -4.51 -10.16
CA GLU A 22 1.90 -4.97 -11.18
C GLU A 22 0.69 -4.05 -11.29
N SER A 23 0.14 -3.56 -10.18
CA SER A 23 -0.98 -2.60 -10.19
C SER A 23 -0.63 -1.29 -10.91
N ILE A 24 0.58 -0.77 -10.68
CA ILE A 24 1.05 0.41 -11.42
C ILE A 24 1.22 0.09 -12.90
N HIS A 25 1.80 -1.07 -13.23
CA HIS A 25 1.96 -1.51 -14.61
C HIS A 25 0.62 -1.68 -15.35
N THR A 26 -0.35 -2.34 -14.72
CA THR A 26 -1.73 -2.43 -15.20
C THR A 26 -2.36 -1.06 -15.39
N GLY A 27 -2.09 -0.11 -14.49
CA GLY A 27 -2.55 1.26 -14.62
C GLY A 27 -2.08 1.96 -15.90
N PHE A 28 -0.88 1.66 -16.40
CA PHE A 28 -0.43 2.20 -17.70
C PHE A 28 -1.20 1.60 -18.88
N LEU A 29 -1.55 0.32 -18.80
CA LEU A 29 -2.16 -0.42 -19.91
C LEU A 29 -3.69 -0.27 -19.96
N GLU A 30 -4.35 -0.35 -18.81
CA GLU A 30 -5.81 -0.48 -18.70
C GLU A 30 -6.46 0.72 -17.99
N GLY A 31 -5.67 1.56 -17.28
CA GLY A 31 -6.18 2.75 -16.59
C GLY A 31 -6.91 2.46 -15.28
N HIS A 32 -6.76 1.27 -14.71
CA HIS A 32 -7.30 0.87 -13.41
C HIS A 32 -6.27 0.05 -12.62
N PRO A 33 -6.44 -0.11 -11.29
CA PRO A 33 -5.57 -0.98 -10.50
C PRO A 33 -5.65 -2.44 -10.94
N LEU A 34 -4.67 -3.24 -10.53
CA LEU A 34 -4.72 -4.69 -10.67
C LEU A 34 -5.87 -5.27 -9.85
N GLU A 35 -6.75 -6.02 -10.49
CA GLU A 35 -7.80 -6.76 -9.81
C GLU A 35 -7.19 -7.98 -9.09
N VAL A 36 -7.21 -7.92 -7.75
CA VAL A 36 -6.74 -9.01 -6.90
C VAL A 36 -7.91 -9.62 -6.15
N ASN A 37 -8.02 -10.94 -6.19
CA ASN A 37 -8.97 -11.68 -5.35
C ASN A 37 -8.24 -12.13 -4.06
N PRO A 38 -8.59 -11.60 -2.88
CA PRO A 38 -7.92 -11.94 -1.63
C PRO A 38 -7.91 -13.44 -1.31
N ALA A 39 -8.92 -14.18 -1.75
CA ALA A 39 -9.03 -15.62 -1.49
C ALA A 39 -7.88 -16.45 -2.08
N ASP A 40 -7.14 -15.90 -3.05
CA ASP A 40 -6.02 -16.57 -3.69
C ASP A 40 -4.70 -16.45 -2.89
N PHE A 41 -4.70 -15.71 -1.78
CA PHE A 41 -3.51 -15.39 -0.99
C PHE A 41 -3.56 -15.98 0.43
N GLU A 42 -2.43 -15.99 1.14
CA GLU A 42 -2.36 -16.42 2.54
C GLU A 42 -3.23 -15.53 3.47
N GLU A 43 -3.74 -16.11 4.57
CA GLU A 43 -4.64 -15.42 5.52
C GLU A 43 -4.09 -14.05 6.01
N ALA A 44 -2.77 -13.94 6.19
CA ALA A 44 -2.13 -12.69 6.60
C ALA A 44 -2.34 -11.53 5.60
N LEU A 45 -2.47 -11.84 4.31
CA LEU A 45 -2.72 -10.88 3.24
C LEU A 45 -4.22 -10.62 3.00
N GLN A 46 -5.07 -11.53 3.47
CA GLN A 46 -6.52 -11.38 3.49
C GLN A 46 -7.01 -10.49 4.65
N ALA A 47 -6.21 -10.40 5.71
CA ALA A 47 -6.53 -9.60 6.88
C ALA A 47 -6.79 -8.13 6.49
N ARG A 48 -7.83 -7.54 7.09
CA ARG A 48 -8.13 -6.11 6.90
C ARG A 48 -7.06 -5.29 7.61
N ARG A 49 -6.28 -4.53 6.85
CA ARG A 49 -5.24 -3.61 7.37
C ARG A 49 -5.22 -2.34 6.52
N ALA A 50 -4.87 -1.23 7.16
CA ALA A 50 -4.70 0.04 6.48
C ALA A 50 -3.25 0.16 6.01
N THR A 51 -3.04 0.68 4.79
CA THR A 51 -1.69 0.86 4.26
C THR A 51 -1.47 2.26 3.68
N PHE A 52 -0.20 2.62 3.60
CA PHE A 52 0.29 3.71 2.76
C PHE A 52 1.30 3.14 1.78
N VAL A 53 1.09 3.40 0.49
CA VAL A 53 2.07 3.11 -0.57
C VAL A 53 2.75 4.42 -0.94
N THR A 54 4.06 4.45 -0.77
CA THR A 54 4.93 5.57 -1.13
C THR A 54 5.79 5.17 -2.32
N LEU A 55 5.84 6.03 -3.32
CA LEU A 55 6.67 5.91 -4.51
C LEU A 55 7.75 6.97 -4.43
N ASN A 56 9.00 6.56 -4.56
CA ASN A 56 10.12 7.47 -4.71
C ASN A 56 10.81 7.24 -6.05
N ALA A 57 11.38 8.30 -6.61
CA ALA A 57 12.23 8.25 -7.79
C ALA A 57 13.50 9.04 -7.50
N HIS A 58 14.67 8.43 -7.69
CA HIS A 58 15.97 9.06 -7.40
C HIS A 58 16.10 9.62 -5.97
N GLY A 59 15.50 8.95 -4.99
CA GLY A 59 15.49 9.38 -3.59
C GLY A 59 14.47 10.48 -3.24
N GLU A 60 13.71 10.98 -4.21
CA GLU A 60 12.69 12.00 -4.01
C GLU A 60 11.27 11.42 -4.03
N LEU A 61 10.37 12.00 -3.23
CA LEU A 61 8.97 11.58 -3.18
C LEU A 61 8.29 11.84 -4.54
N ARG A 62 7.66 10.79 -5.09
CA ARG A 62 6.97 10.82 -6.39
C ARG A 62 5.46 10.61 -6.28
N GLY A 63 5.00 10.05 -5.18
CA GLY A 63 3.59 9.87 -4.85
C GLY A 63 3.43 9.13 -3.52
N CYS A 64 2.37 9.42 -2.77
CA CYS A 64 2.04 8.67 -1.57
C CYS A 64 0.55 8.74 -1.29
N ILE A 65 -0.10 7.57 -1.27
CA ILE A 65 -1.53 7.42 -1.00
C ILE A 65 -1.74 6.25 -0.03
N GLY A 66 -2.74 6.40 0.84
CA GLY A 66 -3.10 5.38 1.80
C GLY A 66 -4.33 5.74 2.60
N HIS A 67 -4.71 4.81 3.47
CA HIS A 67 -5.85 4.95 4.38
C HIS A 67 -5.38 4.85 5.83
N LEU A 68 -6.05 5.57 6.73
CA LEU A 68 -5.83 5.44 8.17
C LEU A 68 -6.63 4.27 8.76
N GLU A 69 -7.73 3.89 8.12
CA GLU A 69 -8.63 2.84 8.59
C GLU A 69 -8.55 1.59 7.70
N ALA A 70 -8.67 0.42 8.34
CA ALA A 70 -8.63 -0.87 7.66
C ALA A 70 -9.98 -1.21 6.99
N ILE A 71 -10.24 -0.58 5.85
CA ILE A 71 -11.52 -0.69 5.13
C ILE A 71 -11.61 -1.91 4.19
N GLN A 72 -10.48 -2.55 3.87
CA GLN A 72 -10.41 -3.69 2.95
C GLN A 72 -9.22 -4.62 3.23
N PRO A 73 -9.16 -5.82 2.61
CA PRO A 73 -8.04 -6.75 2.74
C PRO A 73 -6.70 -6.13 2.32
N LEU A 74 -5.63 -6.46 3.03
CA LEU A 74 -4.29 -5.90 2.84
C LEU A 74 -3.81 -5.95 1.39
N ILE A 75 -3.94 -7.11 0.73
CA ILE A 75 -3.48 -7.28 -0.66
C ILE A 75 -4.21 -6.35 -1.63
N LYS A 76 -5.51 -6.12 -1.39
CA LYS A 76 -6.33 -5.23 -2.21
C LYS A 76 -6.03 -3.77 -1.91
N ASP A 77 -5.83 -3.43 -0.64
CA ASP A 77 -5.45 -2.07 -0.24
C ASP A 77 -4.12 -1.64 -0.86
N VAL A 78 -3.14 -2.56 -0.91
CA VAL A 78 -1.85 -2.29 -1.59
C VAL A 78 -2.03 -2.09 -3.10
N SER A 79 -2.84 -2.90 -3.77
CA SER A 79 -3.11 -2.74 -5.21
C SER A 79 -3.72 -1.36 -5.51
N ASP A 80 -4.80 -1.01 -4.80
CA ASP A 80 -5.55 0.23 -5.00
C ASP A 80 -4.70 1.47 -4.67
N ASN A 81 -3.94 1.42 -3.56
CA ASN A 81 -3.09 2.53 -3.13
C ASN A 81 -1.85 2.71 -4.01
N ALA A 82 -1.26 1.62 -4.54
CA ALA A 82 -0.12 1.72 -5.45
C ALA A 82 -0.51 2.41 -6.76
N PHE A 83 -1.64 2.01 -7.35
CA PHE A 83 -2.22 2.69 -8.51
C PHE A 83 -2.51 4.16 -8.19
N SER A 84 -3.20 4.43 -7.08
CA SER A 84 -3.56 5.80 -6.72
C SER A 84 -2.33 6.67 -6.44
N ALA A 85 -1.28 6.14 -5.81
CA ALA A 85 -0.03 6.85 -5.59
C ALA A 85 0.69 7.19 -6.91
N ALA A 86 0.58 6.33 -7.93
CA ALA A 86 1.19 6.57 -9.23
C ALA A 86 0.41 7.55 -10.11
N PHE A 87 -0.93 7.50 -10.07
CA PHE A 87 -1.76 8.19 -11.07
C PHE A 87 -2.68 9.28 -10.50
N HIS A 88 -3.03 9.21 -9.21
CA HIS A 88 -4.06 10.05 -8.58
C HIS A 88 -3.57 10.88 -7.39
N ASP A 89 -2.26 10.92 -7.13
CA ASP A 89 -1.71 11.86 -6.14
C ASP A 89 -1.64 13.27 -6.75
N ASN A 90 -2.62 14.10 -6.42
CA ASN A 90 -2.80 15.46 -6.96
C ASN A 90 -1.60 16.41 -6.75
N ARG A 91 -0.62 16.03 -5.93
CA ARG A 91 0.61 16.81 -5.72
C ARG A 91 1.60 16.64 -6.87
N PHE A 92 1.47 15.58 -7.68
CA PHE A 92 2.40 15.24 -8.73
C PHE A 92 1.66 14.90 -10.04
N PRO A 93 2.29 15.09 -11.21
CA PRO A 93 1.75 14.51 -12.44
C PRO A 93 1.73 12.98 -12.36
N PRO A 94 0.86 12.29 -13.10
CA PRO A 94 0.91 10.82 -13.18
C PRO A 94 2.32 10.32 -13.53
N VAL A 95 2.73 9.21 -12.92
CA VAL A 95 4.00 8.53 -13.26
C VAL A 95 4.00 8.19 -14.75
N GLY A 96 5.12 8.39 -15.45
CA GLY A 96 5.31 7.89 -16.81
C GLY A 96 5.96 6.51 -16.86
N GLU A 97 5.71 5.74 -17.94
CA GLU A 97 6.31 4.42 -18.14
C GLU A 97 7.85 4.42 -18.05
N ARG A 98 8.51 5.50 -18.48
CA ARG A 98 9.99 5.62 -18.42
C ARG A 98 10.52 5.82 -17.00
N GLU A 99 9.70 6.32 -16.09
CA GLU A 99 10.04 6.50 -14.68
C GLU A 99 9.81 5.19 -13.89
N PHE A 100 8.95 4.30 -14.39
CA PHE A 100 8.50 3.10 -13.67
C PHE A 100 9.64 2.17 -13.22
N ASP A 101 10.62 1.92 -14.09
CA ASP A 101 11.76 1.06 -13.77
C ASP A 101 12.65 1.65 -12.67
N GLN A 102 12.57 2.96 -12.45
CA GLN A 102 13.38 3.71 -11.49
C GLN A 102 12.62 3.93 -10.17
N LEU A 103 11.36 3.48 -10.07
CA LEU A 103 10.57 3.65 -8.86
C LEU A 103 10.99 2.70 -7.74
N GLU A 104 11.21 3.30 -6.58
CA GLU A 104 11.32 2.64 -5.29
C GLU A 104 9.93 2.64 -4.63
N ILE A 105 9.41 1.45 -4.33
CA ILE A 105 8.06 1.27 -3.74
C ILE A 105 8.21 0.90 -2.27
N HIS A 106 7.66 1.73 -1.40
CA HIS A 106 7.64 1.53 0.04
C HIS A 106 6.20 1.30 0.49
N ILE A 107 5.95 0.19 1.20
CA ILE A 107 4.62 -0.16 1.71
C ILE A 107 4.67 -0.10 3.23
N SER A 108 3.91 0.82 3.80
CA SER A 108 3.73 0.95 5.25
C SER A 108 2.40 0.32 5.63
N VAL A 109 2.45 -0.75 6.44
CA VAL A 109 1.24 -1.41 6.96
C VAL A 109 1.01 -0.91 8.38
N LEU A 110 -0.14 -0.30 8.63
CA LEU A 110 -0.46 0.29 9.92
C LEU A 110 -0.95 -0.76 10.92
N SER A 111 -0.58 -0.57 12.19
CA SER A 111 -1.26 -1.21 13.31
C SER A 111 -2.64 -0.57 13.52
N PRO A 112 -3.56 -1.25 14.20
CA PRO A 112 -4.80 -0.62 14.65
C PRO A 112 -4.49 0.63 15.49
N PRO A 113 -5.28 1.71 15.36
CA PRO A 113 -5.11 2.88 16.20
C PRO A 113 -5.39 2.55 17.66
N GLU A 114 -4.55 3.06 18.56
CA GLU A 114 -4.72 2.89 20.00
C GLU A 114 -5.05 4.23 20.67
N PRO A 115 -6.04 4.28 21.58
CA PRO A 115 -6.40 5.52 22.26
C PRO A 115 -5.27 5.99 23.18
N LEU A 116 -4.86 7.24 23.01
CA LEU A 116 -3.84 7.87 23.84
C LEU A 116 -4.50 8.36 25.14
N SER A 117 -4.10 7.78 26.27
CA SER A 117 -4.59 8.17 27.60
C SER A 117 -3.57 9.09 28.26
N PHE A 118 -4.01 10.28 28.68
CA PHE A 118 -3.20 11.21 29.45
C PHE A 118 -3.96 11.67 30.70
N SER A 119 -3.23 11.85 31.80
CA SER A 119 -3.69 12.59 32.97
C SER A 119 -3.19 14.03 32.85
N ALA A 120 -4.05 15.02 33.08
CA ALA A 120 -3.74 16.43 32.92
C ALA A 120 -2.41 16.84 33.59
N GLU A 121 -1.70 17.78 32.97
CA GLU A 121 -0.59 18.50 33.61
C GLU A 121 -1.14 19.32 34.78
N GLU A 122 -0.44 19.31 35.93
CA GLU A 122 -0.74 20.18 37.09
C GLU A 122 -0.58 21.66 36.77
#